data_AF-A0A4U1B8M7-F1
#
_entry.id   AF-A0A4U1B8M7-F1
#
_cell.length_a   1.000
_cell.length_b   1.000
_cell.length_c   1.000
_cell.angle_alpha   90.00
_cell.angle_beta   90.00
_cell.angle_gamma   90.00
#
_symmetry.space_group_name_H-M   'P 1'
#
loop_
_entity.id
_entity.type
_entity.pdbx_description
1 polymer ?
#
loop_
_entity_poly.entity_id
_entity_poly.type
_entity_poly.pdbx_seq_one_letter_code
_entity_poly.pdbx_strand_id
1 'polypeptide(L)'
;MKPFLLSIAVTVCLSACSSSNAVNCDDIQVSMEQQNECISLKKQIDNARGQPILRTELERRYEQDCLNLRYYRDDQVVERCQNQEQLEEVRKEAEQEAIDEKKQLSSW
;
A
#
# COMPACT_ATOMS: atom_id res chain seq x y z
N MET A 1 5.76 -39.03 -24.81
CA MET A 1 5.95 -38.84 -23.35
C MET A 1 6.81 -37.62 -23.00
N LYS A 2 7.94 -37.36 -23.69
CA LYS A 2 8.79 -36.16 -23.47
C LYS A 2 8.10 -34.77 -23.54
N PRO A 3 7.18 -34.47 -24.50
CA PRO A 3 6.58 -33.13 -24.57
C PRO A 3 5.55 -32.88 -23.46
N PHE A 4 4.96 -33.96 -22.92
CA PHE A 4 3.97 -33.88 -21.85
C PHE A 4 4.60 -33.47 -20.51
N LEU A 5 5.79 -34.00 -20.21
CA LEU A 5 6.54 -33.64 -19.01
C LEU A 5 7.00 -32.17 -19.03
N LEU A 6 7.33 -31.67 -20.22
CA LEU A 6 7.78 -30.29 -20.43
C LEU A 6 6.63 -29.28 -20.23
N SER A 7 5.42 -29.64 -20.66
CA SER A 7 4.22 -28.82 -20.45
C SER A 7 3.85 -28.69 -18.96
N ILE A 8 4.00 -29.75 -18.18
CA ILE A 8 3.66 -29.75 -16.73
C ILE A 8 4.66 -28.87 -15.95
N ALA A 9 5.95 -28.92 -16.31
CA ALA A 9 6.97 -28.10 -15.68
C ALA A 9 6.70 -26.59 -15.86
N VAL A 10 6.28 -26.18 -17.05
CA VAL A 10 5.96 -24.77 -17.36
C VAL A 10 4.76 -24.28 -16.54
N THR A 11 3.70 -25.09 -16.40
CA THR A 11 2.53 -24.70 -15.62
C THR A 11 2.81 -24.55 -14.12
N VAL A 12 3.71 -25.37 -13.55
CA VAL A 12 4.10 -25.28 -12.13
C VAL A 12 4.98 -24.04 -11.86
N CYS A 13 5.88 -23.69 -12.79
CA CYS A 13 6.67 -22.46 -12.68
C CYS A 13 5.81 -21.20 -12.75
N LEU A 14 4.74 -21.21 -13.56
CA LEU A 14 3.84 -20.06 -13.69
C LEU A 14 2.94 -19.86 -12.46
N SER A 15 2.58 -20.91 -11.73
CA SER A 15 1.81 -20.79 -10.47
C SER A 15 2.60 -20.14 -9.32
N ALA A 16 3.94 -20.18 -9.36
CA ALA A 16 4.78 -19.52 -8.36
C ALA A 16 4.86 -17.98 -8.54
N CYS A 17 4.40 -17.46 -9.68
CA CYS A 17 4.34 -16.02 -9.93
C CYS A 17 3.01 -15.39 -9.46
N SER A 18 2.01 -16.21 -9.08
CA SER A 18 0.78 -15.73 -8.45
C SER A 18 0.97 -15.54 -6.94
N SER A 19 1.94 -14.70 -6.56
CA SER A 19 1.88 -14.05 -5.25
C SER A 19 0.71 -13.07 -5.32
N SER A 20 -0.47 -13.50 -4.91
CA SER A 20 -1.50 -12.56 -4.49
C SER A 20 -0.93 -11.85 -3.28
N ASN A 21 -0.25 -10.73 -3.52
CA ASN A 21 0.16 -9.84 -2.46
C ASN A 21 -1.10 -9.51 -1.68
N ALA A 22 -1.22 -10.07 -0.46
CA ALA A 22 -2.00 -9.42 0.56
C ALA A 22 -1.53 -7.97 0.53
N VAL A 23 -2.43 -7.05 0.21
CA VAL A 23 -2.12 -5.64 0.12
C VAL A 23 -1.71 -5.22 1.52
N ASN A 24 -0.41 -5.29 1.80
CA ASN A 24 0.16 -4.87 3.05
C ASN A 24 0.01 -3.35 3.06
N CYS A 25 -0.95 -2.89 3.86
CA CYS A 25 -1.21 -1.47 4.10
C CYS A 25 -0.02 -0.73 4.72
N ASP A 26 1.03 -1.46 5.09
CA ASP A 26 2.13 -1.01 5.92
C ASP A 26 3.25 -0.27 5.20
N ASP A 27 3.20 -0.06 3.88
CA ASP A 27 4.21 0.81 3.29
C ASP A 27 3.78 1.42 1.95
N ILE A 28 3.07 2.55 2.02
CA ILE A 28 3.27 3.58 0.99
C ILE A 28 4.71 4.06 1.18
N GLN A 29 5.68 3.34 0.63
CA GLN A 29 7.07 3.80 0.63
C GLN A 29 7.17 5.01 -0.28
N VAL A 30 7.10 6.19 0.31
CA VAL A 30 7.77 7.38 -0.23
C VAL A 30 9.19 6.94 -0.55
N SER A 31 9.64 7.09 -1.79
CA SER A 31 10.97 6.62 -2.16
C SER A 31 12.01 7.31 -1.27
N MET A 32 13.06 6.59 -0.86
CA MET A 32 14.13 7.18 -0.04
C MET A 32 14.75 8.41 -0.72
N GLU A 33 14.68 8.47 -2.04
CA GLU A 33 15.07 9.63 -2.85
C GLU A 33 14.21 10.86 -2.54
N GLN A 34 12.89 10.74 -2.50
CA GLN A 34 11.98 11.85 -2.16
C GLN A 34 12.19 12.38 -0.73
N GLN A 35 12.48 11.49 0.24
CA GLN A 35 12.84 11.94 1.60
C GLN A 35 14.17 12.72 1.64
N ASN A 36 15.18 12.25 0.89
CA ASN A 36 16.48 12.90 0.83
C ASN A 36 16.39 14.29 0.19
N GLU A 37 15.54 14.46 -0.82
CA GLU A 37 15.26 15.77 -1.43
C GLU A 37 14.66 16.74 -0.42
N CYS A 38 13.68 16.29 0.37
CA CYS A 38 13.06 17.11 1.41
C CYS A 38 14.03 17.52 2.52
N ILE A 39 14.93 16.63 2.94
CA ILE A 39 15.99 16.94 3.90
C ILE A 39 16.97 17.97 3.33
N SER A 40 17.32 17.85 2.05
CA SER A 40 18.18 18.81 1.35
C SER A 40 17.53 20.21 1.28
N LEU A 41 16.25 20.28 0.90
CA LEU A 41 15.47 21.51 0.88
C LEU A 41 15.43 22.20 2.26
N LYS A 42 15.22 21.43 3.33
CA LYS A 42 15.23 21.96 4.70
C LYS A 42 16.58 22.63 5.05
N LYS A 43 17.69 21.99 4.70
CA LYS A 43 19.04 22.56 4.90
C LYS A 43 19.24 23.85 4.11
N GLN A 44 18.71 23.93 2.89
CA GLN A 44 18.79 25.14 2.07
C GLN A 44 18.00 26.30 2.70
N ILE A 45 16.80 26.04 3.23
CA ILE A 45 16.00 27.03 3.97
C ILE A 45 16.78 27.55 5.20
N ASP A 46 17.41 26.66 5.95
CA ASP A 46 18.17 27.02 7.15
C ASP A 46 19.42 27.86 6.83
N ASN A 47 20.02 27.63 5.65
CA ASN A 47 21.19 28.36 5.15
C ASN A 47 20.84 29.69 4.46
N ALA A 48 19.58 29.90 4.02
CA ALA A 48 19.12 31.13 3.36
C ALA A 48 18.93 32.34 4.31
N ARG A 49 19.64 32.38 5.44
CA ARG A 49 19.56 33.49 6.41
C ARG A 49 20.02 34.79 5.77
N GLY A 50 19.26 35.85 5.99
CA GLY A 50 19.56 37.17 5.41
C GLY A 50 19.15 37.33 3.94
N GLN A 51 18.52 36.32 3.33
CA GLN A 51 17.96 36.39 1.97
C GLN A 51 16.46 36.09 2.00
N PRO A 52 15.60 37.05 2.41
CA PRO A 52 14.17 36.81 2.64
C PRO A 52 13.44 36.24 1.43
N ILE A 53 13.68 36.79 0.24
CA ILE A 53 13.02 36.35 -1.00
C ILE A 53 13.38 34.90 -1.34
N LEU A 54 14.67 34.54 -1.25
CA LEU A 54 15.12 33.17 -1.51
C LEU A 54 14.52 32.20 -0.49
N ARG A 55 14.54 32.59 0.78
CA ARG A 55 13.99 31.78 1.86
C ARG A 55 12.50 31.51 1.65
N THR A 56 11.72 32.53 1.30
CA THR A 56 10.28 32.38 1.05
C THR A 56 10.01 31.44 -0.13
N GLU A 57 10.79 31.53 -1.22
CA GLU A 57 10.61 30.62 -2.35
C GLU A 57 11.01 29.18 -2.00
N LEU A 58 12.07 28.98 -1.22
CA LEU A 58 12.47 27.66 -0.74
C LEU A 58 11.43 27.05 0.21
N GLU A 59 10.86 27.86 1.11
CA GLU A 59 9.77 27.45 2.01
C GLU A 59 8.52 27.04 1.20
N ARG A 60 8.17 27.82 0.18
CA ARG A 60 7.06 27.50 -0.74
C ARG A 60 7.29 26.17 -1.48
N ARG A 61 8.52 25.91 -1.96
CA ARG A 61 8.88 24.64 -2.61
C ARG A 61 8.82 23.47 -1.65
N TYR A 62 9.35 23.63 -0.44
CA TYR A 62 9.25 22.61 0.60
C TYR A 62 7.79 22.27 0.94
N GLU A 63 6.92 23.27 1.04
CA GLU A 63 5.50 23.03 1.27
C GLU A 63 4.84 22.26 0.12
N GLN A 64 5.12 22.63 -1.13
CA GLN A 64 4.56 21.97 -2.31
C GLN A 64 5.07 20.53 -2.48
N ASP A 65 6.37 20.31 -2.31
CA ASP A 65 7.04 19.07 -2.68
C ASP A 65 7.11 18.07 -1.52
N CYS A 66 7.08 18.54 -0.26
CA CYS A 66 7.30 17.70 0.92
C CYS A 66 6.11 17.62 1.88
N LEU A 67 5.26 18.65 1.96
CA LEU A 67 4.11 18.66 2.88
C LEU A 67 2.81 18.33 2.13
N ASN A 68 2.57 18.98 1.00
CA ASN A 68 1.37 18.82 0.19
C ASN A 68 1.59 17.81 -0.95
N LEU A 69 2.14 16.63 -0.62
CA LEU A 69 2.42 15.57 -1.60
C LEU A 69 1.09 15.04 -2.17
N ARG A 70 0.66 15.63 -3.30
CA ARG A 70 -0.67 15.41 -3.90
C ARG A 70 -0.76 14.17 -4.79
N TYR A 71 0.33 13.46 -5.00
CA TYR A 71 0.37 12.34 -5.93
C TYR A 71 0.01 11.04 -5.19
N TYR A 72 -1.24 10.59 -5.33
CA TYR A 72 -1.76 9.25 -5.03
C TYR A 72 -2.21 8.87 -3.60
N ARG A 73 -2.35 9.80 -2.64
CA ARG A 73 -2.74 9.42 -1.27
C ARG A 73 -4.25 9.38 -0.99
N ASP A 74 -5.03 10.26 -1.61
CA ASP A 74 -6.44 10.43 -1.23
C ASP A 74 -7.40 9.53 -2.04
N ASP A 75 -6.98 9.07 -3.22
CA ASP A 75 -7.90 8.40 -4.15
C ASP A 75 -7.75 6.86 -4.16
N GLN A 76 -6.69 6.32 -3.54
CA GLN A 76 -6.37 4.88 -3.67
C GLN A 76 -6.12 4.11 -2.38
N VAL A 77 -5.93 4.76 -1.21
CA VAL A 77 -5.42 4.01 -0.03
C VAL A 77 -6.39 3.81 1.14
N VAL A 78 -7.52 4.50 1.24
CA VAL A 78 -8.17 4.60 2.58
C VAL A 78 -9.62 4.11 2.70
N GLU A 79 -9.95 2.95 2.13
CA GLU A 79 -11.11 2.18 2.63
C GLU A 79 -10.74 0.74 3.01
N ARG A 80 -9.89 0.07 2.22
CA ARG A 80 -9.54 -1.34 2.47
C ARG A 80 -8.63 -1.54 3.68
N CYS A 81 -7.84 -0.53 4.04
CA CYS A 81 -6.85 -0.60 5.10
C CYS A 81 -7.32 -0.03 6.44
N GLN A 82 -8.42 0.73 6.47
CA GLN A 82 -8.78 1.51 7.64
C GLN A 82 -9.55 0.71 8.71
N ASN A 83 -10.08 -0.48 8.37
CA ASN A 83 -10.97 -1.27 9.23
C ASN A 83 -10.65 -2.78 9.22
N GLN A 84 -9.37 -3.17 9.22
CA GLN A 84 -9.01 -4.60 9.14
C GLN A 84 -9.63 -5.45 10.25
N GLU A 85 -9.68 -4.95 11.49
CA GLU A 85 -10.29 -5.66 12.62
C GLU A 85 -11.80 -5.91 12.40
N GLN A 86 -12.53 -4.89 11.96
CA GLN A 86 -13.97 -5.01 11.68
C GLN A 86 -14.25 -5.94 10.49
N LEU A 87 -13.38 -5.95 9.47
CA LEU A 87 -13.50 -6.87 8.34
C LEU A 87 -13.24 -8.33 8.73
N GLU A 88 -12.30 -8.56 9.65
CA GLU A 88 -12.03 -9.88 10.22
C GLU A 88 -13.20 -10.40 11.06
N GLU A 89 -13.86 -9.53 11.83
CA GLU A 89 -15.05 -9.86 12.61
C GLU A 89 -16.23 -10.25 11.72
N VAL A 90 -16.57 -9.41 10.73
CA VAL A 90 -17.65 -9.69 9.76
C VAL A 90 -17.40 -11.00 9.00
N ARG A 91 -16.13 -11.32 8.68
CA ARG A 91 -15.80 -12.59 8.02
C ARG A 91 -16.06 -13.80 8.91
N LYS A 92 -15.67 -13.74 10.19
CA LYS A 92 -15.90 -14.83 11.15
C LYS A 92 -17.39 -15.05 11.41
N GLU A 93 -18.16 -13.97 11.50
CA GLU A 93 -19.61 -14.05 11.65
C GLU A 93 -20.26 -14.74 10.44
N ALA A 94 -19.90 -14.32 9.22
CA ALA A 94 -20.41 -14.95 8.00
C ALA A 94 -20.02 -16.44 7.86
N GLU A 95 -18.80 -16.81 8.27
CA GLU A 95 -18.35 -18.21 8.31
C GLU A 95 -19.16 -19.03 9.32
N GLN A 96 -19.43 -18.47 10.50
CA GLN A 96 -20.20 -19.13 11.55
C GLN A 96 -21.67 -19.32 11.12
N GLU A 97 -22.29 -18.31 10.53
CA GLU A 97 -23.65 -18.39 9.99
C GLU A 97 -23.75 -19.48 8.90
N ALA A 98 -22.77 -19.56 8.00
CA ALA A 98 -22.74 -20.59 6.95
C ALA A 98 -22.55 -22.01 7.51
N ILE A 99 -21.81 -22.15 8.61
CA ILE A 99 -21.65 -23.44 9.32
C ILE A 99 -22.97 -23.83 10.00
N ASP A 100 -23.64 -22.87 10.64
CA ASP A 100 -24.90 -23.10 11.35
C ASP A 100 -26.04 -23.43 10.38
N GLU A 101 -26.10 -22.76 9.22
CA GLU A 101 -27.05 -23.06 8.14
C GLU A 101 -26.83 -24.49 7.59
N LYS A 102 -25.57 -24.87 7.33
CA LYS A 102 -25.24 -26.24 6.90
C LYS A 102 -25.62 -27.29 7.95
N LYS A 103 -25.42 -26.98 9.23
CA LYS A 103 -25.80 -27.87 10.33
C LYS A 103 -27.31 -28.05 10.40
N GLN A 104 -28.08 -26.97 10.19
CA GLN A 104 -29.54 -27.04 10.11
C GLN A 104 -30.01 -27.82 8.89
N LEU A 105 -29.37 -27.68 7.73
CA LEU A 105 -29.67 -28.48 6.54
C LEU A 105 -29.31 -29.96 6.70
N SER A 106 -28.28 -30.28 7.49
CA SER A 106 -27.89 -31.67 7.80
C SER A 106 -28.75 -32.34 8.89
N SER A 107 -29.63 -31.57 9.54
CA SER A 107 -30.52 -32.01 10.62
C SER A 107 -31.89 -32.52 10.12
N TRP A 108 -32.10 -32.55 8.80
CA TRP A 108 -33.30 -33.10 8.15
C TRP A 108 -32.96 -34.38 7.39
#